data_AF-A0A5H2XN87-F1
#
_entry.id   AF-A0A5H2XN87-F1
#
_cell.length_a   1.000
_cell.length_b   1.000
_cell.length_c   1.000
_cell.angle_alpha   90.00
_cell.angle_beta   90.00
_cell.angle_gamma   90.00
#
_symmetry.space_group_name_H-M   'P 1'
#
loop_
_entity.id
_entity.type
_entity.pdbx_description
1 polymer ?
#
loop_
_entity_poly.entity_id
_entity_poly.type
_entity_poly.pdbx_seq_one_letter_code
_entity_poly.pdbx_strand_id
1 'polypeptide(L)'
;MNGSTPYWRTGPWDKSKFIGIPMMDDEYQSGYYLDDNVQQGTNYFHYNIPDKTVAYMDITSEGMLKLMDSVNGENWSLHWAAQKNSCDKYGVCGPFGVCTASESPTPICKCLKGFVPKSHENGAKETGQQGV
;
A
#
# COMPACT_ATOMS: atom_id res chain seq x y z
N MET A 1 13.23 8.47 -8.16
CA MET A 1 12.55 9.09 -6.99
C MET A 1 12.62 10.60 -7.16
N ASN A 2 11.52 11.26 -7.57
CA ASN A 2 11.47 12.72 -7.70
C ASN A 2 10.88 13.27 -6.39
N GLY A 3 11.74 13.90 -5.58
CA GLY A 3 11.69 13.87 -4.11
C GLY A 3 10.78 14.87 -3.39
N SER A 4 9.56 15.12 -3.87
CA SER A 4 8.61 16.00 -3.15
C SER A 4 7.21 15.42 -2.95
N THR A 5 6.84 14.37 -3.69
CA THR A 5 5.50 13.77 -3.61
C THR A 5 5.62 12.30 -3.21
N PRO A 6 4.90 11.85 -2.16
CA PRO A 6 4.82 10.43 -1.83
C PRO A 6 4.34 9.63 -3.05
N TYR A 7 4.98 8.49 -3.33
CA TYR A 7 4.61 7.64 -4.46
C TYR A 7 3.51 6.63 -4.09
N TRP A 8 3.53 6.15 -2.85
CA TRP A 8 2.63 5.13 -2.30
C TRP A 8 2.58 5.26 -0.76
N ARG A 9 1.59 4.63 -0.11
CA ARG A 9 1.48 4.53 1.35
C ARG A 9 1.11 3.11 1.80
N THR A 10 1.77 2.62 2.85
CA THR A 10 1.40 1.38 3.57
C THR A 10 0.03 1.47 4.21
N GLY A 11 -0.38 2.66 4.62
CA GLY A 11 -1.54 2.84 5.50
C GLY A 11 -1.23 2.44 6.94
N PRO A 12 -2.20 2.61 7.86
CA PRO A 12 -2.06 2.20 9.25
C PRO A 12 -1.92 0.68 9.40
N TRP A 13 -1.33 0.28 10.51
CA TRP A 13 -1.27 -1.10 10.99
C TRP A 13 -2.62 -1.52 11.55
N ASP A 14 -3.16 -2.66 11.10
CA ASP A 14 -4.46 -3.20 11.54
C ASP A 14 -4.36 -4.25 12.66
N LYS A 15 -3.18 -4.37 13.27
CA LYS A 15 -2.76 -5.40 14.25
C LYS A 15 -2.26 -6.71 13.63
N SER A 16 -2.37 -6.89 12.32
CA SER A 16 -1.89 -8.07 11.61
C SER A 16 -1.03 -7.74 10.39
N LYS A 17 -1.38 -6.67 9.69
CA LYS A 17 -0.75 -6.19 8.46
C LYS A 17 -0.91 -4.67 8.33
N PHE A 18 -0.19 -4.10 7.37
CA PHE A 18 -0.50 -2.77 6.87
C PHE A 18 -1.63 -2.84 5.84
N ILE A 19 -2.69 -2.03 6.01
CA ILE A 19 -3.91 -2.14 5.18
C ILE A 19 -3.69 -1.88 3.68
N GLY A 20 -2.61 -1.19 3.32
CA GLY A 20 -2.19 -0.92 1.94
C GLY A 20 -1.38 -2.04 1.30
N ILE A 21 -1.13 -3.14 2.01
CA ILE A 21 -0.54 -4.37 1.46
C ILE A 21 -1.43 -5.55 1.90
N PRO A 22 -2.56 -5.79 1.22
CA PRO A 22 -3.47 -6.88 1.58
C PRO A 22 -2.84 -8.28 1.48
N MET A 23 -1.78 -8.44 0.68
CA MET A 23 -1.07 -9.71 0.49
C MET A 23 -0.03 -10.00 1.59
N MET A 24 0.07 -9.15 2.60
CA MET A 24 0.88 -9.42 3.79
C MET A 24 0.22 -10.44 4.73
N ASP A 25 -0.99 -10.90 4.41
CA ASP A 25 -1.68 -11.97 5.14
C ASP A 25 -0.99 -13.31 4.91
N ASP A 26 -0.29 -13.80 5.95
CA ASP A 26 0.01 -15.20 6.12
C ASP A 26 -1.09 -15.88 6.94
N GLU A 27 -1.53 -17.06 6.48
CA GLU A 27 -2.37 -17.97 7.23
C GLU A 27 -1.83 -18.20 8.64
N TYR A 28 -2.74 -18.25 9.63
CA TYR A 28 -2.52 -18.51 11.06
C TYR A 28 -1.19 -17.98 11.66
N GLN A 29 -1.26 -16.79 12.27
CA GLN A 29 -0.14 -15.99 12.82
C GLN A 29 0.67 -15.34 11.69
N SER A 30 0.33 -14.08 11.38
CA SER A 30 0.88 -13.33 10.25
C SER A 30 2.40 -13.23 10.20
N GLY A 31 3.15 -13.64 11.22
CA GLY A 31 4.61 -13.55 11.26
C GLY A 31 5.15 -12.11 11.32
N TYR A 32 4.32 -11.10 11.07
CA TYR A 32 4.64 -9.67 11.07
C TYR A 32 4.24 -9.01 12.38
N TYR A 33 5.08 -8.11 12.86
CA TYR A 33 4.88 -7.38 14.11
C TYR A 33 5.24 -5.92 13.94
N LEU A 34 4.49 -5.06 14.64
CA LEU A 34 4.80 -3.66 14.80
C LEU A 34 4.85 -3.35 16.28
N ASP A 35 6.06 -3.19 16.81
CA ASP A 35 6.29 -2.73 18.17
C ASP A 35 6.07 -1.22 18.21
N ASP A 36 4.92 -0.81 18.74
CA ASP A 36 4.58 0.59 18.97
C ASP A 36 4.93 0.98 20.41
N ASN A 37 6.21 1.31 20.65
CA ASN A 37 6.65 1.77 21.96
C ASN A 37 6.52 3.29 22.06
N VAL A 38 5.28 3.72 22.27
CA VAL A 38 4.90 5.14 22.39
C VAL A 38 5.73 5.88 23.45
N GLN A 39 6.16 5.20 24.52
CA GLN A 39 6.95 5.85 25.59
C GLN A 39 8.40 6.13 25.19
N GLN A 40 8.98 5.32 24.30
CA GLN A 40 10.35 5.50 23.79
C GLN A 40 10.39 6.23 22.45
N GLY A 41 9.22 6.57 21.87
CA GLY A 41 9.11 7.30 20.61
C GLY A 41 9.67 6.54 19.40
N THR A 42 9.85 5.23 19.51
CA THR A 42 10.43 4.41 18.44
C THR A 42 9.52 3.25 18.11
N ASN A 43 9.24 3.09 16.82
CA ASN A 43 8.38 2.04 16.31
C ASN A 43 9.19 1.12 15.41
N TYR A 44 9.14 -0.18 15.66
CA TYR A 44 9.90 -1.18 14.93
C TYR A 44 8.95 -2.15 14.22
N PHE A 45 9.14 -2.28 12.91
CA PHE A 45 8.50 -3.34 12.14
C PHE A 45 9.49 -4.49 11.99
N HIS A 46 9.06 -5.69 12.33
CA HIS A 46 9.86 -6.90 12.16
C HIS A 46 8.98 -8.08 11.76
N TYR A 47 9.62 -9.14 11.28
CA TYR A 47 8.93 -10.35 10.83
C TYR A 47 9.74 -11.59 11.19
N ASN A 48 9.03 -12.68 11.46
CA ASN A 48 9.60 -13.97 11.77
C ASN A 48 9.73 -14.79 10.48
N ILE A 49 10.91 -15.34 10.25
CA ILE A 49 11.19 -16.20 9.10
C ILE A 49 11.31 -17.65 9.61
N PRO A 50 10.58 -18.62 9.02
CA PRO A 50 10.70 -20.02 9.40
C PRO A 50 12.12 -20.58 9.24
N ASP A 51 12.44 -21.63 9.99
CA ASP A 51 13.71 -22.33 9.87
C ASP A 51 13.95 -22.79 8.42
N LYS A 52 15.15 -22.48 7.90
CA LYS A 52 15.61 -22.71 6.51
C LYS A 52 15.07 -21.75 5.45
N THR A 53 14.17 -20.84 5.78
CA THR A 53 13.76 -19.77 4.85
C THR A 53 14.72 -18.58 5.00
N VAL A 54 15.05 -17.94 3.88
CA VAL A 54 15.74 -16.66 3.85
C VAL A 54 14.84 -15.67 3.12
N ALA A 55 14.71 -14.46 3.65
CA ALA A 55 13.92 -13.41 3.03
C ALA A 55 14.64 -12.07 3.07
N TYR A 56 14.32 -11.22 2.09
CA TYR A 56 14.73 -9.82 2.09
C TYR A 56 13.59 -8.94 1.60
N MET A 57 13.60 -7.69 2.07
CA MET A 57 12.77 -6.62 1.52
C MET A 57 13.64 -5.60 0.82
N ASP A 58 13.23 -5.20 -0.38
CA ASP A 58 13.87 -4.16 -1.17
C ASP A 58 12.82 -3.26 -1.83
N ILE A 59 13.29 -2.10 -2.29
CA ILE A 59 12.50 -1.18 -3.10
C ILE A 59 13.06 -1.25 -4.53
N THR A 60 12.22 -1.60 -5.49
CA THR A 60 12.63 -1.67 -6.89
C THR A 60 12.95 -0.29 -7.46
N SER A 61 13.58 -0.23 -8.64
CA SER A 61 13.82 1.03 -9.37
C SER A 61 12.55 1.84 -9.64
N GLU A 62 11.41 1.16 -9.73
CA GLU A 62 10.08 1.75 -9.94
C GLU A 62 9.43 2.25 -8.64
N GLY A 63 10.08 2.10 -7.49
CA GLY A 63 9.58 2.55 -6.19
C GLY A 63 8.57 1.59 -5.54
N MET A 64 8.59 0.32 -5.93
CA MET A 64 7.73 -0.72 -5.37
C MET A 64 8.46 -1.45 -4.24
N LEU A 65 7.91 -1.44 -3.03
CA LEU A 65 8.38 -2.26 -1.91
C LEU A 65 7.93 -3.71 -2.15
N LYS A 66 8.82 -4.68 -2.00
CA LYS A 66 8.49 -6.11 -2.09
C LYS A 66 9.23 -6.93 -1.05
N LEU A 67 8.72 -8.12 -0.77
CA LEU A 67 9.39 -9.16 0.00
C LEU A 67 9.61 -10.37 -0.91
N MET A 68 10.86 -10.80 -0.98
CA MET A 68 11.27 -12.03 -1.66
C MET A 68 11.71 -13.04 -0.61
N ASP A 69 11.34 -14.29 -0.79
CA ASP A 69 11.68 -15.39 0.10
C ASP A 69 12.19 -16.61 -0.67
N SER A 70 12.90 -17.50 0.02
CA SER A 70 13.49 -18.69 -0.56
C SER A 70 13.73 -19.75 0.51
N VAL A 71 13.42 -21.00 0.17
CA VAL A 71 13.78 -22.17 0.99
C VAL A 71 15.23 -22.57 0.68
N ASN A 72 16.08 -22.58 1.71
CA ASN A 72 17.53 -22.83 1.64
C ASN A 72 18.34 -21.86 0.77
N GLY A 73 17.78 -20.71 0.38
CA GLY A 73 18.45 -19.74 -0.50
C GLY A 73 18.41 -20.12 -1.99
N GLU A 74 17.68 -21.18 -2.35
CA GLU A 74 17.42 -21.58 -3.74
C GLU A 74 16.03 -21.13 -4.22
N ASN A 75 15.89 -20.79 -5.50
CA ASN A 75 14.61 -20.46 -6.15
C ASN A 75 13.79 -19.37 -5.43
N TRP A 76 14.25 -18.13 -5.49
CA TRP A 76 13.56 -16.99 -4.91
C TRP A 76 12.15 -16.77 -5.48
N SER A 77 11.17 -16.69 -4.60
CA SER A 77 9.77 -16.37 -4.89
C SER A 77 9.40 -14.97 -4.42
N LEU A 78 8.43 -14.36 -5.11
CA LEU A 78 7.77 -13.16 -4.63
C LEU A 78 6.72 -13.57 -3.59
N HIS A 79 6.92 -13.16 -2.34
CA HIS A 79 5.96 -13.39 -1.28
C HIS A 79 4.83 -12.34 -1.33
N TRP A 80 5.19 -11.06 -1.30
CA TRP A 80 4.27 -9.96 -1.61
C TRP A 80 4.98 -8.74 -2.21
N ALA A 81 4.21 -7.92 -2.91
CA ALA A 81 4.62 -6.60 -3.37
C ALA A 81 3.56 -5.56 -2.98
N ALA A 82 4.02 -4.37 -2.62
CA ALA A 82 3.18 -3.19 -2.58
C ALA A 82 2.69 -2.83 -3.98
N GLN A 83 1.61 -2.05 -4.08
CA GLN A 83 1.05 -1.56 -5.35
C GLN A 83 0.53 -2.67 -6.28
N LYS A 84 -0.61 -3.26 -5.93
CA LYS A 84 -1.30 -4.26 -6.73
C LYS A 84 -1.96 -3.67 -7.98
N ASN A 85 -2.44 -2.43 -7.91
CA ASN A 85 -3.17 -1.81 -9.01
C ASN A 85 -2.98 -0.28 -9.08
N SER A 86 -3.59 0.34 -10.09
CA SER A 86 -3.47 1.78 -10.36
C SER A 86 -3.95 2.68 -9.22
N CYS A 87 -4.79 2.21 -8.30
CA CYS A 87 -5.27 2.97 -7.13
C CYS A 87 -4.26 3.08 -5.99
N ASP A 88 -3.22 2.24 -5.99
CA ASP A 88 -2.23 2.26 -4.91
C ASP A 88 -1.27 3.46 -5.03
N LYS A 89 -1.16 4.04 -6.23
CA LYS A 89 -0.42 5.31 -6.41
C LYS A 89 -1.03 6.41 -5.54
N TYR A 90 -0.18 7.11 -4.81
CA TYR A 90 -0.63 8.09 -3.84
C TYR A 90 -1.38 9.25 -4.51
N GLY A 91 -2.56 9.56 -3.98
CA GLY A 91 -3.38 10.68 -4.43
C GLY A 91 -3.87 10.54 -5.86
N VAL A 92 -4.13 9.34 -6.35
CA VAL A 92 -4.79 9.10 -7.65
C VAL A 92 -6.13 9.84 -7.75
N CYS A 93 -6.95 9.74 -6.72
CA CYS A 93 -8.17 10.52 -6.59
C CYS A 93 -7.93 11.75 -5.71
N GLY A 94 -8.70 12.81 -5.96
CA GLY A 94 -8.64 14.03 -5.17
C GLY A 94 -9.21 13.82 -3.77
N PRO A 95 -9.12 14.85 -2.91
CA PRO A 95 -9.81 14.86 -1.62
C PRO A 95 -11.28 14.44 -1.77
N PHE A 96 -11.76 13.61 -0.83
CA PHE A 96 -13.11 13.04 -0.82
C PHE A 96 -13.47 12.14 -2.02
N GLY A 97 -12.48 11.72 -2.80
CA GLY A 97 -12.62 10.69 -3.84
C GLY A 97 -12.16 9.32 -3.36
N VAL A 98 -12.87 8.27 -3.78
CA VAL A 98 -12.51 6.86 -3.60
C VAL A 98 -12.08 6.31 -4.95
N CYS A 99 -10.94 5.63 -4.96
CA CYS A 99 -10.43 4.96 -6.15
C CYS A 99 -10.99 3.55 -6.28
N THR A 100 -11.45 3.20 -7.47
CA THR A 100 -11.80 1.83 -7.86
C THR A 100 -10.90 1.40 -9.02
N ALA A 101 -10.21 0.28 -8.86
CA ALA A 101 -9.41 -0.30 -9.92
C ALA A 101 -10.31 -0.72 -11.10
N SER A 102 -9.80 -0.60 -12.32
CA SER A 102 -10.46 -1.06 -13.53
C SER A 102 -9.49 -1.88 -14.38
N GLU A 103 -10.01 -2.63 -15.35
CA GLU A 103 -9.19 -3.32 -16.37
C GLU A 103 -8.43 -2.32 -17.27
N SER A 104 -8.82 -1.04 -17.26
CA SER A 104 -8.11 0.00 -17.99
C SER A 104 -6.92 0.54 -17.19
N PRO A 105 -5.89 1.10 -17.86
CA PRO A 105 -4.76 1.74 -17.18
C PRO A 105 -5.19 2.92 -16.29
N THR A 106 -6.38 3.48 -16.54
CA THR A 106 -6.91 4.64 -15.86
C THR A 106 -7.79 4.20 -14.68
N PRO A 107 -7.46 4.60 -13.44
CA PRO A 107 -8.30 4.33 -12.28
C PRO A 107 -9.60 5.14 -12.34
N ILE A 108 -10.68 4.59 -11.78
CA ILE A 108 -11.97 5.28 -11.66
C ILE A 108 -12.03 5.97 -10.31
N CYS A 109 -12.24 7.28 -10.30
CA CYS A 109 -12.54 8.03 -9.09
C CYS A 109 -14.04 8.20 -8.95
N LYS A 110 -14.54 8.09 -7.71
CA LYS A 110 -15.92 8.43 -7.35
C LYS A 110 -15.91 9.27 -6.09
N CYS A 111 -16.71 10.33 -6.05
CA CYS A 111 -16.90 11.09 -4.83
C CYS A 111 -17.54 10.22 -3.72
N LEU A 112 -17.11 10.43 -2.48
CA LEU A 112 -17.79 9.89 -1.30
C LEU A 112 -19.26 10.33 -1.29
N LYS A 113 -20.12 9.53 -0.66
CA LYS A 113 -21.53 9.88 -0.50
C LYS A 113 -21.66 11.25 0.18
N GLY A 114 -22.44 12.14 -0.44
CA GLY A 114 -22.61 13.53 0.03
C GLY A 114 -21.60 14.53 -0.55
N PHE A 115 -20.72 14.10 -1.45
CA PHE A 115 -19.79 14.95 -2.18
C PHE A 115 -20.06 14.93 -3.68
N VAL A 116 -19.83 16.06 -4.34
CA VAL A 116 -19.93 16.23 -5.80
C VAL A 116 -18.60 16.70 -6.39
N PRO A 117 -18.28 16.37 -7.65
CA PRO A 117 -17.04 16.84 -8.28
C PRO A 117 -16.99 18.37 -8.34
N LYS A 118 -15.85 18.96 -7.94
CA LYS A 118 -15.60 20.41 -8.07
C LYS A 118 -15.43 20.87 -9.51
N SER A 119 -14.96 20.02 -10.41
CA SER A 119 -14.84 20.32 -11.84
C SER A 119 -15.21 19.10 -12.68
N HIS A 120 -15.81 19.38 -13.85
CA HIS A 120 -16.09 18.39 -14.90
C HIS A 120 -14.87 18.14 -15.81
N GLU A 121 -13.67 18.55 -15.41
CA GLU A 121 -12.49 18.42 -16.27
C GLU A 121 -11.94 16.99 -16.23
N ASN A 122 -12.00 16.35 -17.39
CA ASN A 122 -11.51 15.00 -17.72
C ASN A 122 -9.98 14.84 -17.59
N GLY A 123 -9.40 15.19 -16.44
CA GLY A 123 -7.97 15.09 -16.21
C GLY A 123 -7.47 15.62 -14.86
N ALA A 124 -8.29 16.39 -14.13
CA ALA A 124 -7.97 16.77 -12.76
C ALA A 124 -8.59 15.75 -11.82
N LYS A 125 -7.74 15.11 -10.99
CA LYS A 125 -8.13 14.23 -9.88
C LYS A 125 -9.46 14.69 -9.28
N GLU A 126 -10.54 13.95 -9.52
CA GLU A 126 -11.88 14.38 -9.10
C GLU A 126 -11.85 14.75 -7.63
N THR A 127 -12.01 16.04 -7.35
CA THR A 127 -11.98 16.56 -5.99
C THR A 127 -13.43 16.76 -5.57
N GLY A 128 -13.85 16.10 -4.50
CA GLY A 128 -15.18 16.28 -3.97
C GLY A 128 -15.33 17.62 -3.25
N GLN A 129 -16.51 18.24 -3.37
CA GLN A 129 -17.01 19.28 -2.47
C GLN A 129 -18.30 18.79 -1.83
N GLN A 130 -18.55 19.21 -0.60
CA GLN A 130 -19.78 18.90 0.10
C GLN A 130 -20.97 19.35 -0.75
N GLY A 131 -21.84 18.40 -1.12
CA GLY A 131 -23.12 18.71 -1.74
C GLY A 131 -23.99 19.39 -0.68
N VAL A 132 -24.34 20.65 -0.92
CA VAL A 132 -25.35 21.37 -0.13
C VAL A 132 -26.71 20.73 -0.35
#